data_AF-A0A1F8V491-F1
#
_entry.id   AF-A0A1F8V491-F1
#
_cell.length_a   1.000
_cell.length_b   1.000
_cell.length_c   1.000
_cell.angle_alpha   90.00
_cell.angle_beta   90.00
_cell.angle_gamma   90.00
#
_symmetry.space_group_name_H-M   'P 1'
#
loop_
_entity.id
_entity.type
_entity.pdbx_description
1 polymer ?
#
loop_
_entity_poly.entity_id
_entity_poly.type
_entity_poly.pdbx_seq_one_letter_code
_entity_poly.pdbx_strand_id
1 'polypeptide(L)'
;MSNEHKCRVPDYLEHILKAVQRIKQYTDDMVEHAFLENELVQDAVIRNIEIIGEACRNIDRHYPEFSEVYHDFPLRIAYEMRNVLAHGYFQIDLEIVWTTIQNDFPKLEKQVQKILKNPKI
;
A
#
# COMPACT_ATOMS: atom_id res chain seq x y z
N MET A 1 -6.18 -3.56 -25.99
CA MET A 1 -6.67 -2.50 -25.09
C MET A 1 -7.29 -3.18 -23.89
N SER A 2 -6.58 -3.25 -22.76
CA SER A 2 -7.12 -3.86 -21.54
C SER A 2 -8.31 -3.03 -21.06
N ASN A 3 -9.44 -3.70 -20.87
CA ASN A 3 -10.64 -3.11 -20.27
C ASN A 3 -10.27 -2.76 -18.81
N GLU A 4 -9.92 -1.51 -18.52
CA GLU A 4 -9.70 -1.06 -17.13
C GLU A 4 -11.06 -1.11 -16.40
N HIS A 5 -11.24 -2.14 -15.58
CA HIS A 5 -12.41 -2.22 -14.70
C HIS A 5 -12.31 -1.11 -13.65
N LYS A 6 -13.09 -0.03 -13.84
CA LYS A 6 -13.25 1.02 -12.85
C LYS A 6 -14.03 0.47 -11.64
N CYS A 7 -13.36 0.29 -10.51
CA CYS A 7 -14.00 0.01 -9.23
C CYS A 7 -14.39 1.31 -8.51
N ARG A 8 -15.23 1.24 -7.47
CA ARG A 8 -15.57 2.40 -6.64
C ARG A 8 -14.43 2.69 -5.65
N VAL A 9 -14.37 3.91 -5.13
CA VAL A 9 -13.39 4.30 -4.10
C VAL A 9 -13.36 3.31 -2.91
N PRO A 10 -14.51 2.89 -2.32
CA PRO A 10 -14.49 1.92 -1.23
C PRO A 10 -13.85 0.58 -1.60
N ASP A 11 -14.02 0.12 -2.84
CA ASP A 11 -13.45 -1.16 -3.29
C ASP A 11 -11.91 -1.08 -3.36
N TYR A 12 -11.36 0.06 -3.84
CA TYR A 12 -9.91 0.31 -3.80
C TYR A 12 -9.37 0.45 -2.38
N LEU A 13 -10.10 1.14 -1.50
CA LEU A 13 -9.75 1.25 -0.08
C LEU A 13 -9.74 -0.11 0.62
N GLU A 14 -10.67 -1.01 0.29
CA GLU A 14 -10.65 -2.38 0.79
C GLU A 14 -9.45 -3.18 0.29
N HIS A 15 -9.02 -2.98 -0.96
CA HIS A 15 -7.79 -3.60 -1.47
C HIS A 15 -6.56 -3.13 -0.67
N ILE A 16 -6.45 -1.82 -0.42
CA ILE A 16 -5.38 -1.25 0.40
C ILE A 16 -5.42 -1.85 1.81
N LEU A 17 -6.59 -1.87 2.45
CA LEU A 17 -6.75 -2.40 3.81
C LEU A 17 -6.31 -3.87 3.90
N LYS A 18 -6.79 -4.72 2.99
CA LYS A 18 -6.46 -6.15 2.96
C LYS A 18 -4.97 -6.37 2.72
N ALA A 19 -4.35 -5.57 1.85
CA ALA A 19 -2.91 -5.66 1.58
C ALA A 19 -2.06 -5.26 2.79
N VAL A 20 -2.41 -4.15 3.46
CA VAL A 20 -1.74 -3.73 4.69
C VAL A 20 -1.88 -4.79 5.80
N GLN A 21 -3.08 -5.36 5.97
CA GLN A 21 -3.32 -6.40 6.98
C GLN A 21 -2.52 -7.68 6.70
N ARG A 22 -2.37 -8.07 5.44
CA ARG A 22 -1.50 -9.19 5.05
C ARG A 22 -0.04 -8.92 5.37
N ILE A 23 0.47 -7.74 5.02
CA ILE A 23 1.85 -7.34 5.35
C ILE A 23 2.08 -7.46 6.86
N LYS A 24 1.18 -6.86 7.66
CA LYS A 24 1.24 -6.94 9.11
C LYS A 24 1.22 -8.39 9.61
N GLN A 25 0.34 -9.23 9.07
CA GLN A 25 0.26 -10.64 9.46
C GLN A 25 1.56 -11.40 9.15
N TYR A 26 2.21 -11.12 8.01
CA TYR A 26 3.46 -11.79 7.65
C TYR A 26 4.65 -11.35 8.51
N THR A 27 4.57 -10.17 9.12
CA THR A 27 5.68 -9.56 9.88
C THR A 27 5.41 -9.37 11.36
N ASP A 28 4.28 -9.87 11.90
CA ASP A 28 3.79 -9.54 13.26
C ASP A 28 4.80 -9.86 14.37
N ASP A 29 5.46 -11.02 14.27
CA ASP A 29 6.47 -11.50 15.23
C ASP A 29 7.90 -11.40 14.69
N MET A 30 8.12 -10.63 13.62
CA MET A 30 9.44 -10.50 12.99
C MET A 30 10.20 -9.29 13.54
N VAL A 31 11.50 -9.49 13.72
CA VAL A 31 12.45 -8.39 13.85
C VAL A 31 13.10 -8.12 12.49
N GLU A 32 13.71 -6.95 12.33
CA GLU A 32 14.33 -6.51 11.07
C GLU A 32 15.25 -7.58 10.45
N HIS A 33 16.19 -8.10 11.24
CA HIS A 33 17.13 -9.11 10.77
C HIS A 33 16.44 -10.37 10.23
N ALA A 34 15.37 -10.83 10.90
CA ALA A 34 14.59 -11.99 10.44
C ALA A 34 13.83 -11.70 9.14
N PHE A 35 13.40 -10.45 8.92
CA PHE A 35 12.82 -10.02 7.65
C PHE A 35 13.87 -9.98 6.53
N LEU A 36 15.06 -9.43 6.79
CA LEU A 36 16.15 -9.31 5.82
C LEU A 36 16.70 -10.66 5.35
N GLU A 37 16.55 -11.72 6.14
CA GLU A 37 16.98 -13.09 5.78
C GLU A 37 15.87 -13.96 5.17
N ASN A 38 14.65 -13.46 5.05
CA ASN A 38 13.49 -14.24 4.61
C ASN A 38 12.92 -13.76 3.27
N GLU A 39 13.48 -14.26 2.17
CA GLU A 39 13.07 -13.93 0.80
C GLU A 39 11.56 -14.18 0.53
N LEU A 40 10.99 -15.26 1.08
CA LEU A 40 9.57 -15.56 0.92
C LEU A 40 8.68 -14.45 1.50
N VAL A 41 9.03 -13.93 2.68
CA VAL A 41 8.28 -12.83 3.31
C VAL A 41 8.55 -11.53 2.59
N GLN A 42 9.77 -11.28 2.13
CA GLN A 42 10.09 -10.11 1.30
C GLN A 42 9.22 -10.06 0.04
N ASP A 43 9.15 -11.17 -0.72
CA ASP A 43 8.33 -11.29 -1.92
C ASP A 43 6.84 -11.06 -1.61
N ALA A 44 6.34 -11.67 -0.52
CA ALA A 44 4.96 -11.50 -0.08
C ALA A 44 4.65 -10.05 0.30
N VAL A 45 5.57 -9.36 0.98
CA VAL A 45 5.45 -7.94 1.34
C VAL A 45 5.45 -7.08 0.08
N ILE A 46 6.47 -7.20 -0.77
CA ILE A 46 6.62 -6.44 -2.01
C ILE A 46 5.36 -6.55 -2.86
N ARG A 47 4.83 -7.77 -3.02
CA ARG A 47 3.59 -8.00 -3.76
C ARG A 47 2.39 -7.22 -3.19
N ASN A 48 2.27 -7.12 -1.87
CA ASN A 48 1.18 -6.35 -1.27
C ASN A 48 1.40 -4.84 -1.39
N ILE A 49 2.65 -4.36 -1.39
CA ILE A 49 2.96 -2.95 -1.66
C ILE A 49 2.58 -2.57 -3.10
N GLU A 50 2.81 -3.46 -4.07
CA GLU A 50 2.35 -3.24 -5.44
C GLU A 50 0.83 -3.08 -5.52
N ILE A 51 0.08 -3.91 -4.78
CA ILE A 51 -1.39 -3.84 -4.72
C ILE A 51 -1.84 -2.49 -4.13
N ILE A 52 -1.18 -2.05 -3.05
CA ILE A 52 -1.45 -0.75 -2.42
C ILE A 52 -1.20 0.39 -3.43
N GLY A 53 -0.04 0.40 -4.07
CA GLY A 53 0.32 1.45 -5.03
C GLY A 53 -0.60 1.50 -6.26
N GLU A 54 -1.01 0.33 -6.77
CA GLU A 54 -1.95 0.26 -7.90
C GLU A 54 -3.36 0.74 -7.50
N ALA A 55 -3.84 0.39 -6.30
CA ALA A 55 -5.11 0.91 -5.80
C ALA A 55 -5.06 2.44 -5.60
N CYS A 56 -3.97 2.97 -5.02
CA CYS A 56 -3.75 4.41 -4.87
C CYS A 56 -3.72 5.14 -6.22
N ARG A 57 -3.00 4.59 -7.20
CA ARG A 57 -2.96 5.14 -8.57
C ARG A 57 -4.35 5.23 -9.20
N ASN A 58 -5.16 4.19 -9.02
CA ASN A 58 -6.51 4.15 -9.59
C ASN A 58 -7.47 5.11 -8.88
N ILE A 59 -7.31 5.32 -7.56
CA ILE A 59 -8.04 6.39 -6.86
C ILE A 59 -7.65 7.76 -7.43
N ASP A 60 -6.36 8.07 -7.48
CA ASP A 60 -5.83 9.36 -7.95
C ASP A 60 -6.27 9.68 -9.39
N ARG A 61 -6.24 8.67 -10.27
CA ARG A 61 -6.59 8.81 -11.68
C ARG A 61 -8.10 8.94 -11.93
N HIS A 62 -8.93 8.20 -11.19
CA HIS A 62 -10.36 8.09 -11.49
C HIS A 62 -11.26 8.92 -10.57
N TYR A 63 -10.72 9.39 -9.45
CA TYR A 63 -11.40 10.16 -8.41
C TYR A 63 -10.47 11.27 -7.86
N PRO A 64 -10.02 12.22 -8.71
CA PRO A 64 -9.11 13.29 -8.28
C PRO A 64 -9.66 14.10 -7.09
N GLU A 65 -10.99 14.22 -6.97
CA GLU A 65 -11.68 14.86 -5.85
C GLU A 65 -11.39 14.19 -4.49
N PHE A 66 -10.93 12.93 -4.49
CA PHE A 66 -10.53 12.23 -3.27
C PHE A 66 -9.40 12.97 -2.55
N SER A 67 -8.41 13.44 -3.31
CA SER A 67 -7.27 14.16 -2.77
C SER A 67 -7.65 15.54 -2.21
N GLU A 68 -8.72 16.15 -2.72
CA GLU A 68 -9.28 17.43 -2.23
C GLU A 68 -10.05 17.26 -0.90
N VAL A 69 -10.51 16.05 -0.59
CA VAL A 69 -11.21 15.77 0.67
C VAL A 69 -10.27 15.16 1.71
N TYR A 70 -9.33 14.34 1.26
CA TYR A 70 -8.40 13.57 2.08
C TYR A 70 -6.93 13.90 1.76
N HIS A 71 -6.57 15.19 1.90
CA HIS A 71 -5.25 15.74 1.56
C HIS A 71 -4.06 14.99 2.19
N ASP A 72 -4.23 14.46 3.40
CA ASP A 72 -3.17 13.74 4.13
C ASP A 72 -3.06 12.25 3.74
N PHE A 73 -3.88 11.77 2.80
CA PHE A 73 -3.83 10.38 2.34
C PHE A 73 -2.70 10.19 1.32
N PRO A 74 -1.78 9.22 1.51
CA PRO A 74 -0.51 9.16 0.78
C PRO A 74 -0.63 8.50 -0.62
N LEU A 75 -1.57 8.93 -1.46
CA LEU A 75 -1.80 8.33 -2.79
C LEU A 75 -0.54 8.31 -3.65
N ARG A 76 0.09 9.48 -3.81
CA ARG A 76 1.26 9.65 -4.68
C ARG A 76 2.48 8.89 -4.17
N ILE A 77 2.75 8.97 -2.87
CA ILE A 77 3.91 8.30 -2.24
C ILE A 77 3.77 6.78 -2.38
N ALA A 78 2.57 6.23 -2.13
CA ALA A 78 2.33 4.79 -2.29
C ALA A 78 2.51 4.31 -3.74
N TYR A 79 2.06 5.11 -4.72
CA TYR A 79 2.28 4.81 -6.13
C TYR A 79 3.77 4.88 -6.53
N GLU A 80 4.50 5.89 -6.06
CA GLU A 80 5.93 6.02 -6.32
C GLU A 80 6.72 4.85 -5.72
N MET A 81 6.38 4.42 -4.50
CA MET A 81 6.97 3.23 -3.89
C MET A 81 6.76 1.98 -4.76
N ARG A 82 5.54 1.75 -5.27
CA ARG A 82 5.27 0.65 -6.21
C ARG A 82 6.13 0.72 -7.46
N ASN A 83 6.38 1.91 -8.01
CA ASN A 83 7.22 2.05 -9.20
C ASN A 83 8.67 1.69 -8.92
N VAL A 84 9.21 2.13 -7.77
CA VAL A 84 10.57 1.78 -7.35
C VAL A 84 10.71 0.25 -7.22
N LEU A 85 9.76 -0.40 -6.53
CA LEU A 85 9.79 -1.85 -6.32
C LEU A 85 9.65 -2.64 -7.64
N ALA A 86 8.78 -2.17 -8.56
CA ALA A 86 8.54 -2.83 -9.84
C ALA A 86 9.70 -2.68 -10.85
N HIS A 87 10.56 -1.68 -10.69
CA HIS A 87 11.67 -1.41 -11.63
C HIS A 87 12.98 -2.14 -11.29
N GLY A 88 13.03 -2.91 -10.21
CA GLY A 88 14.11 -3.88 -9.97
C GLY A 88 14.36 -4.12 -8.49
N TYR A 89 13.98 -5.31 -8.01
CA TYR A 89 14.13 -5.65 -6.59
C TYR A 89 15.58 -5.79 -6.10
N PHE A 90 16.52 -6.05 -7.02
CA PHE A 90 17.95 -6.18 -6.74
C PHE A 90 18.64 -4.90 -6.22
N GLN A 91 17.95 -3.74 -6.25
CA GLN A 91 18.45 -2.47 -5.73
C GLN A 91 17.52 -1.89 -4.65
N ILE A 92 16.51 -2.65 -4.19
CA ILE A 92 15.63 -2.19 -3.12
C ILE A 92 16.40 -2.22 -1.82
N ASP A 93 16.42 -1.07 -1.15
CA ASP A 93 16.81 -0.99 0.25
C ASP A 93 15.70 -1.62 1.11
N LEU A 94 15.92 -2.88 1.51
CA LEU A 94 14.96 -3.63 2.33
C LEU A 94 14.84 -3.06 3.75
N GLU A 95 15.80 -2.26 4.23
CA GLU A 95 15.71 -1.54 5.50
C GLU A 95 14.66 -0.41 5.40
N ILE A 96 14.59 0.27 4.24
CA ILE A 96 13.51 1.24 3.97
C ILE A 96 12.14 0.54 3.91
N VAL A 97 12.06 -0.64 3.29
CA VAL A 97 10.82 -1.42 3.27
C VAL A 97 10.40 -1.78 4.69
N TRP A 98 11.32 -2.30 5.51
CA TRP A 98 11.07 -2.61 6.91
C TRP A 98 10.60 -1.39 7.71
N THR A 99 11.27 -0.25 7.54
CA THR A 99 10.89 1.02 8.17
C THR A 99 9.46 1.44 7.78
N THR A 100 9.09 1.27 6.51
CA THR A 100 7.73 1.57 6.01
C THR A 100 6.68 0.67 6.65
N ILE A 101 6.98 -0.62 6.80
CA ILE A 101 6.10 -1.60 7.46
C ILE A 101 5.81 -1.17 8.90
N GLN A 102 6.83 -0.74 9.64
CA GLN A 102 6.70 -0.41 11.05
C GLN A 102 6.06 0.97 11.28
N ASN A 103 6.35 1.96 10.42
CA ASN A 103 5.99 3.35 10.70
C ASN A 103 4.80 3.87 9.89
N ASP A 104 4.61 3.42 8.66
CA ASP A 104 3.68 4.06 7.72
C ASP A 104 2.43 3.22 7.47
N PHE A 105 2.56 1.89 7.35
CA PHE A 105 1.39 1.02 7.19
C PHE A 105 0.40 1.04 8.38
N PRO A 106 0.83 1.14 9.65
CA PRO A 106 -0.12 1.30 10.75
C PRO A 106 -0.91 2.63 10.68
N LYS A 107 -0.31 3.70 10.11
CA LYS A 107 -0.99 4.97 9.90
C LYS A 107 -1.97 4.86 8.73
N LEU A 108 -1.53 4.27 7.62
CA LEU A 108 -2.36 4.04 6.44
C LEU A 108 -3.57 3.16 6.77
N GLU A 109 -3.39 2.07 7.54
CA GLU A 109 -4.50 1.22 7.99
C GLU A 109 -5.57 2.03 8.73
N LYS A 110 -5.16 2.86 9.69
CA LYS A 110 -6.06 3.72 10.47
C LYS A 110 -6.79 4.74 9.59
N GLN A 111 -6.08 5.35 8.63
CA GLN A 111 -6.68 6.30 7.69
C GLN A 111 -7.75 5.62 6.83
N VAL A 112 -7.42 4.47 6.22
CA VAL A 112 -8.35 3.70 5.38
C VAL A 112 -9.59 3.26 6.17
N GLN A 113 -9.41 2.70 7.37
CA GLN A 113 -10.53 2.30 8.23
C GLN A 113 -11.43 3.49 8.61
N LYS A 114 -10.85 4.66 8.85
CA LYS A 114 -11.61 5.89 9.15
C LYS A 114 -12.46 6.33 7.96
N ILE A 115 -11.88 6.29 6.75
CA ILE A 115 -12.59 6.67 5.52
C ILE A 115 -13.73 5.69 5.22
N LEU A 116 -13.47 4.37 5.33
CA LEU A 116 -14.50 3.34 5.11
C LEU A 116 -15.67 3.43 6.11
N LYS A 117 -15.41 3.85 7.36
CA LYS A 117 -16.47 4.03 8.37
C LYS A 117 -17.31 5.28 8.16
N ASN A 118 -16.75 6.32 7.56
CA ASN A 118 -17.44 7.60 7.34
C ASN A 118 -17.00 8.20 5.99
N PRO A 119 -17.50 7.65 4.87
CA PRO A 119 -17.17 8.14 3.54
C PRO A 119 -17.75 9.54 3.35
N LYS A 120 -16.91 10.49 2.95
CA LYS A 120 -17.31 11.86 2.60
C LYS A 120 -17.51 12.03 1.09
N ILE A 121 -17.38 10.94 0.32
CA ILE A 121 -17.40 10.85 -1.14
C ILE A 121 -18.07 9.54 -1.53
#